data_AF-A0A699RR92-F1
#
_entry.id   AF-A0A699RR92-F1
#
_cell.length_a   1.000
_cell.length_b   1.000
_cell.length_c   1.000
_cell.angle_alpha   90.00
_cell.angle_beta   90.00
_cell.angle_gamma   90.00
#
_symmetry.space_group_name_H-M   'P 1'
#
loop_
_entity.id
_entity.type
_entity.pdbx_description
1 polymer ?
#
loop_
_entity_poly.entity_id
_entity_poly.type
_entity_poly.pdbx_seq_one_letter_code
_entity_poly.pdbx_strand_id
1 'polypeptide(L)'
;KKVGYSALDHVQSKEPQYIKRYHGMKKKPQTESKAHKNMIFYLKNTKGYKIDFFKRKKYDEILPIFQAKFDANMRFLFKSREEMEKEDEEIIKSINETPA
;
A
#
# COMPACT_ATOMS: atom_id res chain seq x y z
N LYS A 1 0.87 -18.54 42.30
CA LYS A 1 0.33 -17.26 41.75
C LYS A 1 1.50 -16.44 41.20
N LYS A 2 1.62 -16.37 39.86
CA LYS A 2 2.28 -15.32 39.04
C LYS A 2 2.68 -15.98 37.72
N VAL A 3 1.78 -15.90 36.75
CA VAL A 3 2.18 -16.01 35.35
C VAL A 3 2.20 -14.58 34.84
N GLY A 4 3.39 -13.99 34.77
CA GLY A 4 3.62 -12.71 34.14
C GLY A 4 3.84 -12.97 32.66
N TYR A 5 2.77 -13.08 31.89
CA TYR A 5 2.89 -13.01 30.44
C TYR A 5 3.15 -11.55 30.08
N SER A 6 4.33 -11.33 29.51
CA SER A 6 4.89 -10.12 28.94
C SER A 6 4.03 -9.55 27.81
N ALA A 7 2.83 -9.08 28.14
CA ALA A 7 1.90 -8.46 27.19
C ALA A 7 2.31 -7.03 26.78
N LEU A 8 3.41 -6.50 27.33
CA LEU A 8 3.83 -5.10 27.11
C LEU A 8 4.85 -4.93 25.98
N ASP A 9 5.35 -6.00 25.36
CA ASP A 9 6.29 -5.89 24.23
C ASP A 9 5.61 -5.76 22.87
N HIS A 10 4.27 -5.86 22.80
CA HIS A 10 3.53 -5.77 21.53
C HIS A 10 3.10 -4.35 21.15
N VAL A 11 3.65 -3.32 21.81
CA VAL A 11 3.55 -1.91 21.38
C VAL A 11 4.92 -1.42 20.91
N GLN A 12 5.64 -2.26 20.18
CA GLN A 12 6.56 -1.71 19.18
C GLN A 12 5.65 -1.03 18.17
N SER A 13 5.62 0.31 18.15
CA SER A 13 4.97 1.09 17.11
C SER A 13 5.52 0.60 15.78
N LYS A 14 4.81 -0.35 15.17
CA LYS A 14 5.14 -0.89 13.86
C LYS A 14 4.90 0.28 12.94
N GLU A 15 5.96 1.03 12.65
CA GLU A 15 6.07 1.80 11.42
C GLU A 15 5.30 0.99 10.37
N PRO A 16 4.19 1.54 9.84
CA PRO A 16 3.13 0.70 9.30
C PRO A 16 3.71 -0.37 8.40
N GLN A 17 3.39 -1.65 8.63
CA GLN A 17 4.05 -2.77 7.94
C GLN A 17 4.13 -2.56 6.40
N TYR A 18 3.21 -1.76 5.84
CA TYR A 18 3.20 -1.33 4.45
C TYR A 18 4.42 -0.48 4.03
N ILE A 19 4.96 0.40 4.87
CA ILE A 19 6.13 1.25 4.55
C ILE A 19 7.36 0.37 4.29
N LYS A 20 7.53 -0.67 5.13
CA LYS A 20 8.62 -1.65 5.01
C LYS A 20 8.49 -2.52 3.76
N ARG A 21 7.27 -3.03 3.48
CA ARG A 21 7.00 -3.82 2.25
C ARG A 21 7.19 -2.98 0.99
N TYR A 22 6.73 -1.74 0.99
CA TYR A 22 6.86 -0.80 -0.12
C TYR A 22 8.33 -0.47 -0.42
N HIS A 23 9.15 -0.22 0.61
CA HIS A 23 10.58 -0.03 0.44
C HIS A 23 11.26 -1.26 -0.17
N GLY A 24 10.84 -2.48 0.21
CA GLY A 24 11.35 -3.72 -0.38
C GLY A 24 10.99 -3.93 -1.86
N MET A 25 9.83 -3.43 -2.31
CA MET A 25 9.36 -3.59 -3.70
C MET A 25 9.86 -2.48 -4.65
N LYS A 26 10.41 -1.37 -4.12
CA LYS A 26 10.96 -0.27 -4.92
C LYS A 26 12.26 -0.68 -5.64
N LYS A 27 12.16 -1.44 -6.73
CA LYS A 27 13.23 -1.48 -7.73
C LYS A 27 13.31 -0.11 -8.40
N LYS A 28 14.46 0.57 -8.27
CA LYS A 28 14.71 1.83 -8.97
C LYS A 28 14.78 1.57 -10.48
N PRO A 29 14.11 2.40 -11.29
CA PRO A 29 14.30 2.37 -12.74
C PRO A 29 15.77 2.64 -13.08
N GLN A 30 16.30 1.91 -14.06
CA GLN A 30 17.70 2.04 -14.47
C GLN A 30 18.01 3.41 -15.11
N THR A 31 16.99 4.08 -15.66
CA THR A 31 17.07 5.41 -16.26
C THR A 31 15.74 6.16 -16.12
N GLU A 32 15.78 7.49 -16.19
CA GLU A 32 14.59 8.36 -16.14
C GLU A 32 13.61 8.08 -17.28
N SER A 33 14.10 7.82 -18.49
CA SER A 33 13.26 7.43 -19.64
C SER A 33 12.48 6.13 -19.37
N LYS A 34 13.08 5.17 -18.65
CA LYS A 34 12.41 3.94 -18.25
C LYS A 34 11.38 4.20 -17.13
N ALA A 35 11.71 5.07 -16.17
CA ALA A 35 10.77 5.52 -15.15
C ALA A 35 9.53 6.18 -15.79
N HIS A 36 9.76 7.11 -16.71
CA HIS A 36 8.73 7.84 -17.45
C HIS A 36 7.76 6.91 -18.19
N LYS A 37 8.28 5.94 -18.95
CA LYS A 37 7.46 4.94 -19.65
C LYS A 37 6.63 4.09 -18.68
N ASN A 38 7.23 3.66 -17.56
CA ASN A 38 6.53 2.86 -16.55
C ASN A 38 5.37 3.65 -15.92
N MET A 39 5.58 4.94 -15.63
CA MET A 39 4.54 5.80 -15.06
C MET A 39 3.37 6.00 -16.02
N ILE A 40 3.65 6.27 -17.30
CA ILE A 40 2.62 6.37 -18.34
C ILE A 40 1.83 5.06 -18.47
N PHE A 41 2.51 3.91 -18.45
CA PHE A 41 1.85 2.61 -18.56
C PHE A 41 0.98 2.30 -17.34
N TYR A 42 1.45 2.60 -16.14
CA TYR A 42 0.66 2.49 -14.91
C TYR A 42 -0.58 3.38 -14.96
N LEU A 43 -0.43 4.63 -15.38
CA LEU A 43 -1.54 5.58 -15.53
C LEU A 43 -2.55 5.12 -16.57
N LYS A 44 -2.10 4.57 -17.71
CA LYS A 44 -2.99 3.95 -18.71
C LYS A 44 -3.85 2.85 -18.11
N ASN A 45 -3.27 2.01 -17.24
CA ASN A 45 -3.98 0.90 -16.62
C ASN A 45 -4.94 1.35 -15.50
N THR A 46 -4.78 2.57 -14.99
CA THR A 46 -5.63 3.11 -13.92
C THR A 46 -6.72 4.00 -14.51
N LYS A 47 -7.93 3.45 -14.63
CA LYS A 47 -9.21 4.09 -15.02
C LYS A 47 -9.07 5.38 -15.85
N GLY A 48 -8.76 5.23 -17.14
CA GLY A 48 -9.21 6.17 -18.18
C GLY A 48 -8.17 7.10 -18.80
N TYR A 49 -6.89 7.02 -18.45
CA TYR A 49 -5.88 7.83 -19.14
C TYR A 49 -5.54 7.28 -20.52
N LYS A 50 -5.74 8.08 -21.57
CA LYS A 50 -5.28 7.78 -22.92
C LYS A 50 -3.79 8.06 -23.03
N ILE A 51 -3.04 7.22 -23.77
CA ILE A 51 -1.61 7.44 -23.99
C ILE A 51 -1.32 8.79 -24.68
N ASP A 52 -2.25 9.25 -25.51
CA ASP A 52 -2.16 10.53 -26.23
C ASP A 52 -2.11 11.73 -25.29
N PHE A 53 -2.70 11.64 -24.10
CA PHE A 53 -2.63 12.69 -23.09
C PHE A 53 -1.21 12.93 -22.59
N PHE A 54 -0.38 11.87 -22.58
CA PHE A 54 1.01 11.94 -22.15
C PHE A 54 1.98 12.20 -23.30
N LYS A 55 1.51 12.21 -24.56
CA LYS A 55 2.37 12.59 -25.69
C LYS A 55 2.81 14.04 -25.49
N ARG A 56 4.13 14.26 -25.52
CA ARG A 56 4.80 15.55 -25.27
C ARG A 56 4.82 16.05 -23.81
N LYS A 57 4.30 15.27 -22.85
CA LYS A 57 4.47 15.58 -21.43
C LYS A 57 5.88 15.19 -20.97
N LYS A 58 6.52 16.07 -20.21
CA LYS A 58 7.83 15.81 -19.59
C LYS A 58 7.67 14.99 -18.31
N TYR A 59 8.77 14.38 -17.87
CA TYR A 59 8.83 13.61 -16.63
C TYR A 59 8.25 14.38 -15.44
N ASP A 60 8.66 15.64 -15.26
CA ASP A 60 8.22 16.50 -14.16
C ASP A 60 6.71 16.82 -14.17
N GLU A 61 6.07 16.78 -15.35
CA GLU A 61 4.63 16.98 -15.47
C GLU A 61 3.84 15.70 -15.16
N ILE A 62 4.41 14.52 -15.43
CA ILE A 62 3.75 13.22 -15.20
C ILE A 62 3.96 12.73 -13.77
N LEU A 63 5.10 13.06 -13.16
CA LEU A 63 5.45 12.69 -11.79
C LEU A 63 4.36 12.99 -10.75
N PRO A 64 3.84 14.23 -10.65
CA PRO A 64 2.80 14.53 -9.66
C PRO A 64 1.50 13.77 -9.92
N ILE A 65 1.13 13.54 -11.19
CA ILE A 65 -0.09 12.78 -11.56
C ILE A 65 0.05 11.32 -11.14
N PHE A 66 1.19 10.72 -11.46
CA PHE A 66 1.52 9.36 -11.07
C PHE A 66 1.50 9.21 -9.55
N GLN A 67 2.17 10.11 -8.82
CA GLN A 67 2.26 10.04 -7.37
C GLN A 67 0.88 10.16 -6.71
N ALA A 68 0.05 11.13 -7.12
CA ALA A 68 -1.30 11.27 -6.59
C ALA A 68 -2.17 10.02 -6.82
N LYS A 69 -2.08 9.39 -8.00
CA LYS A 69 -2.82 8.15 -8.29
C LYS A 69 -2.26 6.94 -7.56
N PHE A 70 -0.93 6.84 -7.47
CA PHE A 70 -0.27 5.78 -6.75
C PHE A 70 -0.63 5.82 -5.27
N ASP A 71 -0.51 7.00 -4.63
CA ASP A 71 -0.81 7.18 -3.21
C ASP A 71 -2.30 6.92 -2.90
N ALA A 72 -3.21 7.39 -3.76
CA ALA A 72 -4.64 7.09 -3.63
C ALA A 72 -4.94 5.58 -3.73
N ASN A 73 -4.31 4.88 -4.68
CA ASN A 73 -4.47 3.44 -4.84
C ASN A 73 -3.89 2.67 -3.64
N MET A 74 -2.74 3.09 -3.13
CA MET A 74 -2.14 2.49 -1.93
C MET A 74 -3.05 2.69 -0.72
N ARG A 75 -3.56 3.91 -0.51
CA ARG A 75 -4.49 4.19 0.58
C ARG A 75 -5.76 3.34 0.48
N PHE A 76 -6.30 3.13 -0.72
CA PHE A 76 -7.48 2.28 -0.93
C PHE A 76 -7.17 0.80 -0.63
N LEU A 77 -6.13 0.24 -1.24
CA LEU A 77 -5.73 -1.16 -1.07
C LEU A 77 -5.43 -1.50 0.40
N PHE A 78 -4.75 -0.61 1.11
CA PHE A 78 -4.43 -0.85 2.52
C PHE A 78 -5.62 -0.63 3.44
N LYS A 79 -6.50 0.32 3.14
CA LYS A 79 -7.74 0.47 3.91
C LYS A 79 -8.58 -0.82 3.85
N SER A 80 -8.76 -1.40 2.66
CA SER A 80 -9.46 -2.67 2.52
C SER A 80 -8.76 -3.82 3.24
N ARG A 81 -7.42 -3.81 3.29
CA ARG A 81 -6.66 -4.84 4.02
C ARG A 81 -6.78 -4.71 5.54
N GLU A 82 -6.68 -3.50 6.08
CA GLU A 82 -6.89 -3.26 7.52
C GLU A 82 -8.32 -3.58 7.95
N GLU A 83 -9.31 -3.30 7.10
CA GLU A 83 -10.71 -3.69 7.33
C GLU A 83 -10.85 -5.23 7.38
N MET A 84 -10.25 -5.96 6.43
CA MET A 84 -10.24 -7.44 6.45
C MET A 84 -9.50 -8.01 7.67
N GLU A 85 -8.34 -7.46 8.04
CA GLU A 85 -7.57 -7.92 9.21
C GLU A 85 -8.36 -7.71 10.52
N LYS A 86 -9.12 -6.61 10.64
CA LYS A 86 -10.02 -6.37 11.78
C LYS A 86 -11.21 -7.33 11.80
N GLU A 87 -11.80 -7.61 10.65
CA GLU A 87 -12.90 -8.57 10.53
C GLU A 87 -12.43 -9.96 10.95
N ASP A 88 -11.24 -10.41 10.50
CA ASP A 88 -10.63 -11.66 10.92
C ASP A 88 -10.39 -11.72 12.44
N GLU A 89 -9.90 -10.65 13.05
CA GLU A 89 -9.69 -10.57 14.50
C GLU A 89 -11.01 -10.68 15.29
N GLU A 90 -12.06 -9.99 14.85
CA GLU A 90 -13.40 -10.08 15.47
C GLU A 90 -14.00 -11.49 15.30
N ILE A 91 -13.83 -12.13 14.14
CA ILE A 91 -14.26 -13.52 13.92
C ILE A 91 -13.54 -14.45 14.88
N ILE A 92 -12.21 -14.36 14.97
CA ILE A 92 -11.40 -15.19 15.88
C ILE A 92 -11.82 -14.96 17.33
N LYS A 93 -12.07 -13.72 17.73
CA LYS A 93 -12.55 -13.38 19.07
C LYS A 93 -13.91 -14.02 19.36
N SER A 94 -14.86 -13.95 18.42
CA SER A 94 -16.19 -14.54 18.58
C SER A 94 -16.17 -16.08 18.72
N ILE A 95 -15.25 -16.75 18.02
CA ILE A 95 -15.05 -18.21 18.10
C ILE A 95 -14.51 -18.59 19.49
N ASN A 96 -13.58 -17.80 20.04
CA ASN A 96 -12.97 -18.08 21.35
C ASN A 96 -13.85 -17.67 22.55
N GLU A 97 -14.83 -16.79 22.35
CA GLU A 97 -15.79 -16.36 23.38
C GLU A 97 -17.03 -17.28 23.49
N THR A 98 -17.26 -18.17 22.51
CA THR A 98 -18.31 -19.19 22.60
C THR A 98 -17.81 -20.35 23.47
N PRO A 99 -18.30 -20.55 24.70
CA PRO A 99 -17.93 -21.73 25.48
C PRO A 99 -18.64 -22.94 24.86
N ALA A 100 -17.91 -24.06 24.72
CA ALA A 100 -18.49 -25.35 24.37
C ALA A 100 -19.52 -25.82 25.42
#